data_AF-A0A3N6G4N0-F1
#
_entry.id   AF-A0A3N6G4N0-F1
#
_cell.length_a   1.000
_cell.length_b   1.000
_cell.length_c   1.000
_cell.angle_alpha   90.00
_cell.angle_beta   90.00
_cell.angle_gamma   90.00
#
_symmetry.space_group_name_H-M   'P 1'
#
loop_
_entity.id
_entity.type
_entity.pdbx_description
1 polymer ?
#
loop_
_entity_poly.entity_id
_entity_poly.type
_entity_poly.pdbx_seq_one_letter_code
_entity_poly.pdbx_strand_id
1 'polypeptide(L)' 'MAAYERGAGTSEIASADQKLHISFYLLRTDVRNAFADRPASHDRGDNCLRFRDPQKIDFTPVRDLRRATAATRGTAC' A
#
# COMPACT_ATOMS: atom_id res chain seq x y z
N MET A 1 1.83 5.69 -13.24
CA MET A 1 1.09 5.15 -12.07
C MET A 1 0.42 3.85 -12.48
N ALA A 2 0.57 2.80 -11.67
CA ALA A 2 -0.09 1.51 -11.88
C ALA A 2 -1.01 1.22 -10.70
N ALA A 3 -2.21 0.68 -10.95
CA ALA A 3 -3.19 0.40 -9.91
C ALA A 3 -3.70 -1.03 -9.99
N TYR A 4 -4.00 -1.60 -8.83
CA TYR A 4 -4.73 -2.84 -8.69
C TYR A 4 -6.19 -2.52 -8.41
N GLU A 5 -7.05 -2.90 -9.34
CA GLU A 5 -8.49 -2.72 -9.27
C GLU A 5 -9.19 -4.05 -9.01
N ARG A 6 -10.26 -3.99 -8.23
CA ARG A 6 -11.11 -5.14 -7.94
C ARG A 6 -12.57 -4.78 -8.17
N GLY A 7 -13.30 -5.63 -8.89
CA GLY A 7 -14.71 -5.38 -9.20
C GLY A 7 -14.89 -4.31 -10.27
N ALA A 8 -15.88 -3.43 -10.08
CA ALA A 8 -16.30 -2.42 -11.06
C ALA A 8 -15.38 -1.18 -11.14
N GLY A 9 -14.06 -1.38 -11.16
CA GLY A 9 -13.08 -0.30 -11.38
C GLY A 9 -12.64 0.48 -10.13
N THR A 10 -12.92 -0.03 -8.92
CA THR A 10 -12.38 0.58 -7.70
C THR A 10 -10.92 0.16 -7.50
N SER A 11 -10.01 1.13 -7.55
CA SER A 11 -8.61 0.93 -7.17
C SER A 11 -8.50 0.71 -5.67
N GLU A 12 -7.96 -0.42 -5.24
CA GLU A 12 -7.71 -0.70 -3.81
C GLU A 12 -6.26 -0.39 -3.41
N ILE A 13 -5.34 -0.53 -4.38
CA ILE A 13 -3.90 -0.35 -4.19
C ILE A 13 -3.33 0.33 -5.43
N ALA A 14 -2.42 1.30 -5.25
CA ALA A 14 -1.72 1.91 -6.36
C ALA A 14 -0.23 2.12 -6.08
N SER A 15 0.57 2.17 -7.13
CA SER A 15 2.00 2.49 -7.08
C SER A 15 2.34 3.61 -8.05
N ALA A 16 3.13 4.57 -7.59
CA ALA A 16 3.63 5.67 -8.40
C ALA A 16 5.14 5.81 -8.21
N ASP A 17 5.86 5.99 -9.30
CA ASP A 17 7.23 6.49 -9.29
C ASP A 17 7.19 8.01 -9.14
N GLN A 18 7.87 8.53 -8.12
CA GLN A 18 8.07 9.96 -7.93
C GLN A 18 9.57 10.26 -7.92
N LYS A 19 9.94 11.52 -8.16
CA LYS A 19 11.35 11.95 -8.33
C LYS A 19 12.30 11.48 -7.22
N LEU A 20 11.82 11.33 -5.99
CA LEU A 20 12.65 10.99 -4.82
C LEU A 20 12.25 9.67 -4.15
N HIS A 21 11.13 9.07 -4.54
CA HIS A 21 10.63 7.86 -3.91
C HIS A 21 9.61 7.13 -4.78
N ILE A 22 9.49 5.84 -4.56
CA ILE A 22 8.36 5.03 -5.02
C ILE A 22 7.30 5.08 -3.92
N SER A 23 6.10 5.52 -4.29
CA SER A 23 4.94 5.57 -3.39
C SER A 23 4.06 4.35 -3.62
N PHE A 24 3.73 3.64 -2.55
CA PHE A 24 2.73 2.58 -2.52
C PHE A 24 1.53 3.04 -1.71
N TYR A 25 0.41 3.27 -2.39
CA TYR A 25 -0.85 3.74 -1.83
C TYR A 25 -1.74 2.56 -1.49
N LEU A 26 -2.26 2.57 -0.26
CA LEU A 26 -3.29 1.64 0.20
C LEU A 26 -4.58 2.44 0.42
N LEU A 27 -5.55 2.23 -0.46
CA LEU A 27 -6.83 2.96 -0.43
C LEU A 27 -7.85 2.26 0.50
N ARG A 28 -7.56 1.02 0.90
CA ARG A 28 -8.33 0.26 1.92
C ARG A 28 -7.92 0.68 3.33
N THR A 29 -8.60 1.69 3.86
CA THR A 29 -8.33 2.26 5.19
C THR A 29 -8.53 1.26 6.34
N ASP A 30 -9.45 0.31 6.19
CA ASP A 30 -9.65 -0.78 7.14
C ASP A 30 -8.40 -1.67 7.26
N VAL A 31 -7.81 -2.06 6.12
CA VAL A 31 -6.57 -2.84 6.07
C VAL A 31 -5.40 -2.01 6.61
N ARG A 32 -5.34 -0.71 6.26
CA ARG A 32 -4.31 0.20 6.79
C ARG A 32 -4.36 0.26 8.32
N ASN A 33 -5.53 0.48 8.89
CA ASN A 33 -5.72 0.62 10.34
C ASN A 33 -5.32 -0.67 11.07
N ALA A 34 -5.63 -1.84 10.51
CA ALA A 34 -5.21 -3.12 11.07
C ALA A 34 -3.68 -3.34 11.08
N PHE A 35 -2.93 -2.54 10.30
CA PHE A 35 -1.47 -2.58 10.22
C PHE A 35 -0.80 -1.34 10.84
N ALA A 36 -1.57 -0.42 11.42
CA ALA A 36 -1.06 0.82 11.98
C ALA A 36 -0.04 0.59 13.11
N ASP A 37 -0.25 -0.43 13.93
CA ASP A 37 0.61 -0.74 15.08
C ASP A 37 1.87 -1.55 14.71
N ARG A 38 1.99 -1.99 13.44
CA ARG A 38 3.21 -2.68 13.00
C ARG A 38 4.33 -1.68 12.79
N PRO A 39 5.52 -1.88 13.36
CA PRO A 39 6.68 -1.07 13.04
C PRO A 39 7.00 -1.25 11.55
N ALA A 40 6.94 -0.17 10.78
CA ALA A 40 7.41 -0.16 9.41
C ALA A 40 8.87 0.29 9.40
N SER A 41 9.72 -0.43 8.69
CA SER A 41 11.10 -0.03 8.39
C SER A 41 11.19 1.14 7.41
N HIS A 42 10.05 1.64 6.92
CA HIS A 42 9.93 2.69 5.91
C HIS A 42 9.01 3.81 6.37
N ASP A 43 9.21 4.99 5.76
CA ASP A 43 8.38 6.18 5.99
C ASP A 43 6.92 5.89 5.59
N ARG A 44 6.05 5.89 6.59
CA ARG A 44 4.61 5.68 6.45
C ARG A 44 3.93 7.05 6.49
N GLY A 45 3.52 7.54 5.32
CA GLY A 45 2.57 8.65 5.24
C GLY A 45 1.14 8.15 5.50
N ASP A 46 0.20 9.06 5.71
CA ASP A 46 -1.19 8.76 6.12
C ASP A 46 -1.88 7.64 5.33
N ASN A 47 -1.59 7.50 4.03
CA ASN A 47 -2.16 6.45 3.17
C ASN A 47 -1.11 5.72 2.32
N CYS A 48 0.19 5.94 2.57
CA CYS A 48 1.22 5.42 1.69
C CYS A 48 2.49 4.96 2.40
N LEU A 49 3.10 3.90 1.85
CA LEU A 49 4.49 3.55 2.13
C LEU A 49 5.38 4.24 1.11
N ARG A 50 6.43 4.91 1.57
CA ARG A 50 7.39 5.60 0.71
C ARG A 50 8.74 4.92 0.75
N PHE A 51 9.23 4.56 -0.43
CA PHE A 51 10.51 3.90 -0.60
C PHE A 51 11.47 4.84 -1.35
N ARG A 52 12.49 5.36 -0.65
CA ARG A 52 13.50 6.24 -1.27
C ARG A 52 14.52 5.47 -2.11
N ASP A 53 14.83 4.24 -1.72
CA ASP A 53 15.82 3.40 -2.37
C ASP A 53 15.13 2.10 -2.81
N PRO A 54 14.96 1.87 -4.13
CA PRO A 54 14.32 0.67 -4.66
C PRO A 54 15.01 -0.64 -4.24
N GLN A 55 16.33 -0.61 -3.98
CA GLN A 55 17.09 -1.79 -3.57
C GLN A 55 16.85 -2.15 -2.10
N LYS A 56 16.33 -1.21 -1.30
CA LYS A 56 16.04 -1.40 0.14
C LYS A 56 14.55 -1.58 0.42
N ILE A 57 13.75 -1.85 -0.61
CA ILE A 57 12.33 -2.15 -0.44
C ILE A 57 12.23 -3.50 0.27
N ASP A 58 11.68 -3.48 1.49
CA ASP A 58 11.20 -4.71 2.11
C ASP A 58 9.84 -5.05 1.50
N PHE A 59 9.82 -6.11 0.70
CA PHE A 59 8.59 -6.59 0.07
C PHE A 59 7.70 -7.37 1.04
N THR A 60 8.18 -7.72 2.23
CA THR A 60 7.39 -8.43 3.26
C THR A 60 6.13 -7.66 3.66
N PRO A 61 6.21 -6.40 4.13
CA PRO A 61 5.02 -5.61 4.46
C PRO A 61 4.12 -5.37 3.23
N VAL A 62 4.70 -5.16 2.05
CA VAL A 62 3.93 -4.98 0.81
C VAL A 62 3.11 -6.23 0.49
N ARG A 63 3.72 -7.41 0.62
CA ARG A 63 3.06 -8.70 0.35
C ARG A 63 1.97 -8.99 1.37
N ASP A 64 2.21 -8.71 2.64
CA ASP A 64 1.22 -8.91 3.70
C ASP A 64 0.01 -8.00 3.50
N LEU A 65 0.23 -6.72 3.18
CA LEU A 65 -0.84 -5.77 2.87
C LEU A 65 -1.66 -6.22 1.66
N ARG A 66 -1.00 -6.66 0.57
CA ARG A 66 -1.72 -7.18 -0.61
C ARG A 66 -2.54 -8.42 -0.29
N ARG A 67 -2.03 -9.32 0.55
CA ARG A 67 -2.75 -10.52 0.99
C ARG A 67 -3.95 -10.17 1.86
N ALA A 68 -3.79 -9.28 2.84
CA ALA A 68 -4.88 -8.82 3.69
C ALA A 68 -5.98 -8.10 2.88
N THR A 69 -5.55 -7.26 1.92
CA THR A 69 -6.45 -6.60 0.96
C THR A 69 -7.20 -7.62 0.11
N ALA A 70 -6.53 -8.70 -0.34
CA ALA A 70 -7.17 -9.74 -1.14
C ALA A 70 -8.08 -10.68 -0.34
N ALA A 71 -7.79 -10.90 0.94
CA ALA A 71 -8.55 -11.77 1.83
C ALA A 71 -9.91 -11.17 2.25
N THR A 72 -10.07 -9.86 2.13
CA THR A 72 -11.25 -9.13 2.64
C THR A 72 -11.82 -8.20 1.57
N ARG A 73 -13.13 -7.97 1.61
CA ARG A 73 -13.77 -6.91 0.82
C ARG A 73 -14.08 -5.72 1.73
N GLY A 74 -13.94 -4.51 1.21
CA GLY A 74 -14.19 -3.28 1.94
C GLY A 74 -14.16 -2.08 1.00
N THR A 75 -14.61 -0.94 1.51
CA THR A 75 -14.68 0.30 0.74
C THR A 75 -13.29 0.92 0.64
N ALA A 76 -12.85 1.22 -0.59
CA ALA A 76 -11.70 2.08 -0.81
C ALA A 76 -12.07 3.54 -0.53
N CYS A 77 -11.17 4.29 0.08
CA CYS A 77 -11.35 5.71 0.44
C CYS A 77 -11.10 6.66 -0.73
#